data_AF-A0A1S3XUY9-F1
#
_entry.id   AF-A0A1S3XUY9-F1
#
_cell.length_a   1.000
_cell.length_b   1.000
_cell.length_c   1.000
_cell.angle_alpha   90.00
_cell.angle_beta   90.00
_cell.angle_gamma   90.00
#
_symmetry.space_group_name_H-M   'P 1'
#
loop_
_entity.id
_entity.type
_entity.pdbx_description
1 polymer ?
#
loop_
_entity_poly.entity_id
_entity_poly.type
_entity_poly.pdbx_seq_one_letter_code
_entity_poly.pdbx_strand_id
1 'polypeptide(L)'
;MPIQCHLQYCLWDHFKELDSMQLIRSMHLSKFVAEMVASFSLSLAILKVIDLSDSSQLTPKRIMHFRMLFETILEFPEKLVWNIFTRIAVMPEYESLRDGIVLFIRKYVADDQKSLADKFKIAKKALNNVEGVIM
;
A
#
# COMPACT_ATOMS: atom_id res chain seq x y z
N MET A 1 6.22 -20.98 -7.26
CA MET A 1 5.01 -20.86 -6.42
C MET A 1 5.27 -20.83 -4.90
N PRO A 2 6.16 -21.63 -4.28
CA PRO A 2 6.29 -21.62 -2.81
C PRO A 2 6.87 -20.33 -2.22
N ILE A 3 7.80 -19.65 -2.88
CA ILE A 3 8.51 -18.48 -2.33
C ILE A 3 7.58 -17.29 -2.07
N GLN A 4 6.57 -17.08 -2.93
CA GLN A 4 5.68 -15.93 -2.81
C GLN A 4 4.79 -16.02 -1.57
N CYS A 5 4.33 -17.24 -1.20
CA CYS A 5 3.59 -17.47 0.03
C CYS A 5 4.47 -17.20 1.27
N HIS A 6 5.71 -17.70 1.30
CA HIS A 6 6.61 -17.52 2.45
C HIS A 6 6.95 -16.05 2.71
N LEU A 7 7.17 -15.26 1.64
CA LEU A 7 7.47 -13.84 1.78
C LEU A 7 6.27 -13.05 2.34
N GLN A 8 5.04 -13.38 1.92
CA GLN A 8 3.83 -12.75 2.45
C GLN A 8 3.67 -13.01 3.95
N TYR A 9 3.85 -14.26 4.39
CA TYR A 9 3.80 -14.60 5.82
C TYR A 9 4.88 -13.87 6.62
N CYS A 10 6.12 -13.84 6.11
CA CYS A 10 7.21 -13.12 6.76
C CYS A 10 6.89 -11.62 6.92
N LEU A 11 6.33 -10.97 5.89
CA LEU A 11 5.92 -9.57 5.98
C LEU A 11 4.78 -9.37 6.98
N TRP A 12 3.80 -10.27 7.02
CA TRP A 12 2.72 -10.19 8.00
C TRP A 12 3.23 -10.30 9.44
N ASP A 13 4.24 -11.14 9.70
CA ASP A 13 4.86 -11.21 11.03
C ASP A 13 5.57 -9.90 11.37
N HIS A 14 6.30 -9.30 10.43
CA HIS A 14 6.89 -7.97 10.62
C HIS A 14 5.84 -6.87 10.84
N PHE A 15 4.69 -6.94 10.18
CA PHE A 15 3.60 -5.97 10.36
C PHE A 15 3.01 -6.01 11.78
N LYS A 16 2.94 -7.20 12.39
CA LYS A 16 2.49 -7.35 13.79
C LYS A 16 3.46 -6.66 14.77
N GLU A 17 4.74 -6.62 14.44
CA GLU A 17 5.81 -6.08 15.28
C GLU A 17 6.14 -4.59 15.00
N LEU A 18 5.37 -3.89 14.16
CA LEU A 18 5.68 -2.48 13.80
C LEU A 18 5.76 -1.55 15.02
N ASP A 19 4.98 -1.82 16.06
CA ASP A 19 4.94 -1.01 17.28
C ASP A 19 6.19 -1.17 18.16
N SER A 20 6.79 -2.37 18.18
CA SER A 20 8.05 -2.63 18.87
C SER A 20 9.28 -2.32 18.01
N MET A 21 9.11 -2.23 16.68
CA MET A 21 10.20 -1.98 15.75
C MET A 21 10.82 -0.58 15.92
N GLN A 22 12.13 -0.50 15.68
CA GLN A 22 12.84 0.77 15.54
C GLN A 22 12.33 1.53 14.31
N LEU A 23 12.12 2.85 14.44
CA LEU A 23 11.52 3.66 13.37
C LEU A 23 12.30 3.57 12.05
N ILE A 24 13.64 3.66 12.10
CA ILE A 24 14.48 3.56 10.90
C ILE A 24 14.34 2.21 10.18
N ARG A 25 14.27 1.11 10.94
CA ARG A 25 14.06 -0.24 10.39
C ARG A 25 12.68 -0.34 9.74
N SER A 26 11.66 0.20 10.39
CA SER A 26 10.30 0.27 9.86
C SER A 26 10.25 1.06 8.54
N MET A 27 10.93 2.20 8.47
CA MET A 27 11.02 3.03 7.26
C MET A 27 11.72 2.31 6.09
N HIS A 28 12.84 1.61 6.37
CA HIS A 28 13.51 0.79 5.35
C HIS A 28 12.63 -0.36 4.86
N LEU A 29 11.89 -1.00 5.78
CA LEU A 29 10.93 -2.05 5.42
C LEU A 29 9.82 -1.49 4.52
N SER A 30 9.27 -0.30 4.81
CA SER A 30 8.27 0.34 3.95
C SER A 30 8.77 0.52 2.53
N LYS A 31 9.98 1.07 2.36
CA LYS A 31 10.59 1.29 1.03
C LYS A 31 10.86 -0.03 0.31
N PHE A 32 11.37 -1.03 1.03
CA PHE A 32 11.58 -2.36 0.47
C PHE A 32 10.26 -2.98 -0.04
N VAL A 33 9.18 -2.89 0.75
CA VAL A 33 7.86 -3.38 0.34
C VAL A 33 7.34 -2.61 -0.88
N ALA A 34 7.57 -1.29 -0.96
CA ALA A 34 7.22 -0.48 -2.14
C ALA A 34 7.90 -1.01 -3.41
N GLU A 35 9.21 -1.29 -3.36
CA GLU A 35 9.98 -1.85 -4.47
C GLU A 35 9.52 -3.28 -4.85
N MET A 36 9.15 -4.10 -3.87
CA MET A 36 8.62 -5.44 -4.12
C MET A 36 7.25 -5.40 -4.82
N VAL A 37 6.43 -4.40 -4.50
CA VAL A 37 5.15 -4.16 -5.18
C VAL A 37 5.38 -3.59 -6.58
N ALA A 38 6.34 -2.68 -6.73
CA ALA A 38 6.71 -2.05 -8.01
C ALA A 38 7.31 -3.05 -9.01
N SER A 39 8.11 -4.00 -8.53
CA SER A 39 8.61 -5.13 -9.34
C SER A 39 7.56 -6.20 -9.62
N PHE A 40 6.32 -6.02 -9.14
CA PHE A 40 5.21 -6.96 -9.19
C PHE A 40 5.45 -8.32 -8.52
N SER A 41 6.57 -8.47 -7.80
CA SER A 41 6.89 -9.63 -6.96
C SER A 41 5.85 -9.85 -5.86
N LEU A 42 5.25 -8.76 -5.37
CA LEU A 42 4.11 -8.76 -4.45
C LEU A 42 2.95 -7.91 -5.01
N SER A 43 1.75 -8.20 -4.52
CA SER A 43 0.55 -7.39 -4.76
C SER A 43 0.25 -6.57 -3.51
N LEU A 44 -0.45 -5.43 -3.65
CA LEU A 44 -0.99 -4.67 -2.51
C LEU A 44 -1.96 -5.51 -1.64
N ALA A 45 -2.42 -6.66 -2.13
CA ALA A 45 -3.20 -7.62 -1.34
C ALA A 45 -2.48 -8.10 -0.07
N ILE A 46 -1.16 -7.94 0.07
CA ILE A 46 -0.46 -8.20 1.34
C ILE A 46 -0.94 -7.33 2.49
N LEU A 47 -1.56 -6.18 2.20
CA LEU A 47 -2.10 -5.26 3.20
C LEU A 47 -3.48 -5.69 3.71
N LYS A 48 -4.11 -6.73 3.14
CA LYS A 48 -5.46 -7.20 3.52
C LYS A 48 -5.61 -7.61 4.99
N VAL A 49 -4.50 -7.93 5.65
CA VAL A 49 -4.48 -8.33 7.06
C VAL A 49 -4.45 -7.13 8.02
N ILE A 50 -4.32 -5.91 7.47
CA ILE A 50 -4.29 -4.66 8.21
C ILE A 50 -5.54 -3.88 7.87
N ASP A 51 -6.32 -3.52 8.89
CA ASP A 51 -7.44 -2.61 8.69
C ASP A 51 -6.93 -1.16 8.64
N LEU A 52 -6.75 -0.65 7.43
CA LEU A 52 -6.32 0.73 7.18
C LEU A 52 -7.45 1.76 7.40
N SER A 53 -8.68 1.31 7.60
CA SER A 53 -9.83 2.17 7.89
C SER A 53 -10.06 2.36 9.39
N ASP A 54 -9.67 1.38 10.21
CA ASP A 54 -9.81 1.43 11.66
C ASP A 54 -8.70 2.27 12.34
N SER A 55 -9.07 3.48 12.75
CA SER A 55 -8.15 4.36 13.48
C SER A 55 -7.65 3.81 14.82
N SER A 56 -8.36 2.86 15.44
CA SER A 56 -7.93 2.26 16.72
C SER A 56 -6.74 1.31 16.56
N GLN A 57 -6.58 0.72 15.37
CA GLN A 57 -5.46 -0.17 15.01
C GLN A 57 -4.24 0.59 14.46
N LEU A 58 -4.40 1.88 14.17
CA LEU A 58 -3.39 2.74 13.55
C LEU A 58 -2.64 3.58 14.58
N THR A 59 -1.67 2.95 15.25
CA THR A 59 -0.73 3.65 16.11
C THR A 59 0.13 4.65 15.31
N PRO A 60 0.77 5.65 15.95
CA PRO A 60 1.66 6.58 15.25
C PRO A 60 2.77 5.89 14.44
N LYS A 61 3.35 4.80 14.96
CA LYS A 61 4.40 4.04 14.25
C LYS A 61 3.86 3.32 13.02
N ARG A 62 2.69 2.71 13.11
CA ARG A 62 2.03 2.07 11.97
C ARG A 62 1.63 3.09 10.91
N ILE A 63 1.10 4.24 11.33
CA ILE A 63 0.79 5.36 10.43
C ILE A 63 2.06 5.78 9.68
N MET A 64 3.18 6.01 10.37
CA MET A 64 4.43 6.39 9.71
C MET A 64 4.92 5.32 8.72
N HIS A 65 4.82 4.03 9.09
CA HIS A 65 5.22 2.93 8.22
C HIS A 65 4.43 2.91 6.91
N PHE A 66 3.10 2.89 6.99
CA PHE A 66 2.24 2.81 5.81
C PHE A 66 2.19 4.12 5.04
N ARG A 67 2.32 5.27 5.73
CA ARG A 67 2.50 6.58 5.07
C ARG A 67 3.75 6.56 4.18
N MET A 68 4.89 6.14 4.71
CA MET A 68 6.13 6.04 3.93
C MET A 68 6.01 5.04 2.77
N LEU A 69 5.31 3.91 2.97
CA LEU A 69 5.04 2.94 1.91
C LEU A 69 4.28 3.60 0.76
N PHE A 70 3.16 4.27 1.04
CA PHE A 70 2.33 4.89 0.01
C PHE A 70 2.98 6.14 -0.61
N GLU A 71 3.70 6.95 0.15
CA GLU A 71 4.51 8.06 -0.39
C GLU A 71 5.51 7.53 -1.42
N THR A 72 6.27 6.49 -1.06
CA THR A 72 7.25 5.86 -1.97
C THR A 72 6.57 5.29 -3.22
N ILE A 73 5.44 4.59 -3.06
CA ILE A 73 4.69 4.04 -4.21
C ILE A 73 4.20 5.17 -5.12
N LEU A 74 3.63 6.24 -4.55
CA LEU A 74 3.15 7.37 -5.33
C LEU A 74 4.30 8.12 -6.00
N GLU A 75 5.53 8.09 -5.49
CA GLU A 75 6.67 8.72 -6.17
C GLU A 75 7.05 8.05 -7.50
N PHE A 76 6.65 6.80 -7.75
CA PHE A 76 6.90 6.10 -9.01
C PHE A 76 6.22 6.74 -10.24
N PRO A 77 6.63 6.37 -11.47
CA PRO A 77 5.98 6.83 -12.70
C PRO A 77 4.49 6.50 -12.72
N GLU A 78 3.67 7.38 -13.29
CA GLU A 78 2.19 7.29 -13.24
C GLU A 78 1.65 5.96 -13.78
N LYS A 79 2.25 5.44 -14.87
CA LYS A 79 1.90 4.13 -15.43
C LYS A 79 2.14 2.99 -14.43
N LEU A 80 3.26 3.04 -13.72
CA LEU A 80 3.59 2.03 -12.73
C LEU A 80 2.63 2.10 -11.54
N VAL A 81 2.32 3.32 -11.05
CA VAL A 81 1.30 3.53 -10.03
C VAL A 81 -0.04 2.94 -10.47
N TRP A 82 -0.50 3.25 -11.68
CA TRP A 82 -1.75 2.69 -12.21
C TRP A 82 -1.74 1.16 -12.21
N ASN A 83 -0.67 0.56 -12.71
CA ASN A 83 -0.54 -0.88 -12.83
C ASN A 83 -0.50 -1.57 -11.45
N ILE A 84 0.19 -1.00 -10.46
CA ILE A 84 0.22 -1.49 -9.08
C ILE A 84 -1.19 -1.56 -8.49
N PHE A 85 -1.96 -0.48 -8.58
CA PHE A 85 -3.28 -0.39 -7.94
C PHE A 85 -4.37 -1.15 -8.70
N THR A 86 -4.27 -1.25 -10.03
CA THR A 86 -5.22 -2.02 -10.86
C THR A 86 -5.22 -3.52 -10.50
N ARG A 87 -4.08 -4.07 -10.06
CA ARG A 87 -3.97 -5.50 -9.69
C ARG A 87 -4.91 -5.93 -8.57
N ILE A 88 -5.28 -5.02 -7.67
CA ILE A 88 -6.26 -5.31 -6.61
C ILE A 88 -7.68 -4.85 -6.98
N ALA A 89 -7.84 -4.05 -8.05
CA ALA A 89 -9.14 -3.57 -8.52
C ALA A 89 -10.01 -4.67 -9.14
N VAL A 90 -9.37 -5.64 -9.79
CA VAL A 90 -10.03 -6.75 -10.49
C VAL A 90 -10.60 -7.82 -9.57
N MET A 91 -10.24 -7.81 -8.28
CA MET A 91 -10.64 -8.83 -7.31
C MET A 91 -11.74 -8.28 -6.39
N PRO A 92 -13.00 -8.73 -6.52
CA PRO A 92 -14.11 -8.21 -5.72
C PRO A 92 -13.90 -8.35 -4.21
N GLU A 93 -13.24 -9.44 -3.79
CA GLU A 93 -12.89 -9.73 -2.39
C GLU A 93 -11.99 -8.68 -1.73
N TYR A 94 -11.37 -7.77 -2.52
CA TYR A 94 -10.53 -6.69 -2.00
C TYR A 94 -11.24 -5.34 -1.92
N GLU A 95 -12.56 -5.26 -2.08
CA GLU A 95 -13.33 -4.01 -1.95
C GLU A 95 -13.00 -3.24 -0.65
N SER A 96 -13.12 -3.88 0.52
CA SER A 96 -12.80 -3.24 1.80
C SER A 96 -11.33 -2.81 1.91
N LEU A 97 -10.40 -3.58 1.32
CA LEU A 97 -8.99 -3.20 1.27
C LEU A 97 -8.80 -1.94 0.41
N ARG A 98 -9.43 -1.86 -0.76
CA ARG A 98 -9.36 -0.70 -1.65
C ARG A 98 -9.89 0.55 -0.95
N ASP A 99 -11.02 0.44 -0.26
CA ASP A 99 -11.61 1.55 0.49
C ASP A 99 -10.71 2.00 1.63
N GLY A 100 -10.14 1.05 2.39
CA GLY A 100 -9.18 1.34 3.45
C GLY A 100 -7.93 2.06 2.92
N ILE A 101 -7.39 1.63 1.78
CA ILE A 101 -6.24 2.30 1.12
C ILE A 101 -6.61 3.72 0.71
N VAL A 102 -7.77 3.94 0.06
CA VAL A 102 -8.22 5.28 -0.36
C VAL A 102 -8.37 6.20 0.85
N LEU A 103 -8.99 5.72 1.92
CA LEU A 103 -9.19 6.49 3.16
C LEU A 103 -7.84 6.85 3.80
N PHE A 104 -6.95 5.87 3.91
CA PHE A 104 -5.63 6.06 4.51
C PHE A 104 -4.78 7.07 3.74
N ILE A 105 -4.63 6.91 2.42
CA ILE A 105 -3.83 7.82 1.59
C ILE A 105 -4.40 9.23 1.65
N ARG A 106 -5.74 9.38 1.56
CA ARG A 106 -6.39 10.69 1.66
C ARG A 106 -6.07 11.38 2.99
N LYS A 107 -6.13 10.64 4.10
CA LYS A 107 -5.98 11.20 5.45
C LYS A 107 -4.54 11.45 5.86
N TYR A 108 -3.60 10.59 5.46
CA TYR A 108 -2.25 10.57 6.01
C TYR A 108 -1.14 10.88 5.00
N VAL A 109 -1.44 10.92 3.69
CA VAL A 109 -0.43 11.12 2.63
C VAL A 109 -0.73 12.36 1.79
N ALA A 110 -1.94 12.44 1.23
CA ALA A 110 -2.28 13.44 0.21
C ALA A 110 -2.57 14.84 0.77
N ASP A 111 -2.86 14.97 2.07
CA ASP A 111 -3.19 16.25 2.69
C ASP A 111 -1.97 17.17 2.83
N ASP A 112 -0.76 16.60 2.81
CA ASP A 112 0.49 17.29 3.11
C ASP A 112 1.25 17.75 1.85
N GLN A 113 0.95 17.19 0.67
CA GLN A 113 1.73 17.43 -0.56
C GLN A 113 0.87 17.44 -1.84
N LYS A 114 0.89 18.58 -2.55
CA LYS A 114 0.09 18.79 -3.78
C LYS A 114 0.47 17.85 -4.93
N SER A 115 1.76 17.52 -5.09
CA SER A 115 2.24 16.58 -6.12
C SER A 115 1.71 15.15 -5.89
N LEU A 116 1.72 14.69 -4.64
CA LEU A 116 1.17 13.38 -4.26
C LEU A 116 -0.35 13.34 -4.40
N ALA A 117 -1.04 14.45 -4.16
CA ALA A 117 -2.49 14.53 -4.35
C ALA A 117 -2.90 14.28 -5.81
N ASP A 118 -2.13 14.75 -6.79
CA ASP A 118 -2.41 14.48 -8.20
C ASP A 118 -2.17 13.01 -8.57
N LYS A 119 -1.08 12.42 -8.09
CA LYS A 119 -0.82 10.98 -8.29
C LYS A 119 -1.80 10.09 -7.54
N PHE A 120 -2.32 10.54 -6.39
CA PHE A 120 -3.38 9.84 -5.69
C PHE A 120 -4.67 9.77 -6.53
N LYS A 121 -5.00 10.80 -7.34
CA LYS A 121 -6.15 10.72 -8.26
C LYS A 121 -5.98 9.56 -9.25
N ILE A 122 -4.75 9.31 -9.72
CA ILE A 122 -4.43 8.21 -10.63
C ILE A 122 -4.60 6.87 -9.92
N ALA A 123 -4.03 6.72 -8.72
CA ALA A 123 -4.18 5.51 -7.91
C ALA A 123 -5.66 5.22 -7.58
N LYS A 124 -6.43 6.24 -7.21
CA LYS A 124 -7.87 6.11 -6.93
C LYS A 124 -8.66 5.68 -8.17
N LYS A 125 -8.35 6.21 -9.35
CA LYS A 125 -8.95 5.75 -10.62
C LYS A 125 -8.59 4.30 -10.91
N ALA A 126 -7.33 3.91 -10.72
CA ALA A 126 -6.86 2.55 -10.91
C ALA A 126 -7.58 1.54 -9.99
N LEU A 127 -7.87 1.90 -8.74
CA LEU A 127 -8.62 1.05 -7.81
C LEU A 127 -10.06 0.74 -8.25
N ASN A 128 -10.65 1.65 -9.04
CA ASN A 128 -12.00 1.49 -9.61
C ASN A 128 -11.99 0.82 -10.99
N ASN A 129 -10.82 0.50 -11.54
CA ASN A 129 -10.66 -0.15 -12.83
C ASN A 129 -10.97 -1.65 -12.74
N VAL A 130 -12.25 -1.99 -12.62
CA VAL A 130 -12.72 -3.39 -12.53
C VAL A 130 -12.51 -4.18 -13.82
N GLU A 131 -12.27 -3.50 -14.95
CA GLU A 131 -11.94 -4.12 -16.24
C GLU A 131 -10.48 -4.62 -16.29
N GLY A 132 -9.62 -4.18 -15.37
CA GLY A 132 -8.24 -4.66 -15.26
C GLY A 132 -7.27 -4.14 -16.33
N VAL A 133 -7.63 -3.07 -17.04
CA VAL A 133 -6.82 -2.51 -18.13
C VAL A 133 -5.51 -1.90 -17.58
N ILE A 134 -4.37 -2.34 -18.10
CA ILE A 134 -3.01 -1.90 -17.73
C ILE A 134 -2.56 -0.75 -18.68
N MET A 135 -1.72 0.19 -18.22
CA MET A 135 -1.19 1.34 -18.99
C MET A 135 0.31 1.26 -19.32
#